data_AF-B8RIW1-F1
#
_entry.id   AF-B8RIW1-F1
#
_cell.length_a   1.000
_cell.length_b   1.000
_cell.length_c   1.000
_cell.angle_alpha   90.00
_cell.angle_beta   90.00
_cell.angle_gamma   90.00
#
_symmetry.space_group_name_H-M   'P 1'
#
loop_
_entity.id
_entity.type
_entity.pdbx_description
1 polymer ?
#
loop_
_entity_poly.entity_id
_entity_poly.type
_entity_poly.pdbx_seq_one_letter_code
_entity_poly.pdbx_strand_id
1 'polypeptide(L)'
;PGIRNRPDKLPYETITYANGPGFRLHRVNYSTSEPSDYATWIPVRNMDRNDVTYRHLSSFPLEDETHGGEDVAVFAAGPGSGLVRGTFEQNFIAYVMSYAGCMGPAQKLNEGCRGGRGAVGGVMATVAGSIVPKLFISIGIVVLSKVLRF
;
A
#
# COMPACT_ATOMS: atom_id res chain seq x y z
N PRO A 1 -2.67 20.17 -22.49
CA PRO A 1 -3.03 18.91 -23.17
C PRO A 1 -1.81 17.97 -23.25
N GLY A 2 -1.81 16.92 -22.43
CA GLY A 2 -0.67 16.01 -22.27
C GLY A 2 -0.32 15.24 -23.54
N ILE A 3 0.93 14.80 -23.63
CA ILE A 3 1.52 14.06 -24.75
C ILE A 3 0.75 12.75 -25.08
N ARG A 4 -0.12 12.29 -24.17
CA ARG A 4 -0.98 11.10 -24.30
C ARG A 4 -1.84 11.06 -25.57
N ASN A 5 -2.28 12.20 -26.12
CA ASN A 5 -3.27 12.24 -27.22
C ASN A 5 -2.70 12.72 -28.56
N ARG A 6 -1.37 12.65 -28.74
CA ARG A 6 -0.73 13.02 -30.00
C ARG A 6 -0.64 11.79 -30.93
N PRO A 7 -1.26 11.83 -32.13
CA PRO A 7 -1.30 10.68 -33.05
C PRO A 7 0.09 10.30 -33.61
N ASP A 8 1.07 11.21 -33.52
CA ASP A 8 2.44 11.03 -34.01
C ASP A 8 3.42 10.50 -32.95
N LYS A 9 2.97 10.22 -31.71
CA LYS A 9 3.85 9.78 -30.61
C LYS A 9 3.65 8.31 -30.27
N LEU A 10 4.75 7.63 -29.95
CA LEU A 10 4.72 6.26 -29.46
C LEU A 10 4.02 6.21 -28.09
N PRO A 11 3.14 5.22 -27.86
CA PRO A 11 2.49 5.06 -26.57
C PRO A 11 3.52 4.67 -25.49
N TYR A 12 3.35 5.20 -24.29
CA TYR A 12 4.16 4.90 -23.11
C TYR A 12 3.27 4.41 -21.96
N GLU A 13 3.86 3.65 -21.03
CA GLU A 13 3.13 3.13 -19.88
C GLU A 13 2.87 4.22 -18.83
N THR A 14 1.71 4.14 -18.17
CA THR A 14 1.39 5.02 -17.02
C THR A 14 2.03 4.52 -15.72
N ILE A 15 2.25 3.21 -15.63
CA ILE A 15 2.84 2.54 -14.47
C ILE A 15 4.19 1.98 -14.90
N THR A 16 5.24 2.24 -14.13
CA THR A 16 6.59 1.72 -14.33
C THR A 16 7.20 1.38 -12.99
N TYR A 17 8.14 0.45 -12.97
CA TYR A 17 8.89 0.10 -11.76
C TYR A 17 10.32 0.62 -11.81
N ALA A 18 10.90 0.92 -10.65
CA ALA A 18 12.30 1.32 -10.59
C ALA A 18 13.23 0.15 -10.96
N ASN A 19 12.88 -1.07 -10.54
CA ASN A 19 13.62 -2.29 -10.82
C ASN A 19 12.68 -3.49 -10.99
N GLY A 20 13.25 -4.65 -11.30
CA GLY A 20 12.54 -5.91 -11.41
C GLY A 20 12.68 -6.56 -12.79
N PRO A 21 11.96 -7.67 -13.02
CA PRO A 21 12.17 -8.51 -14.21
C PRO A 21 11.63 -7.90 -15.51
N GLY A 22 10.78 -6.86 -15.43
CA GLY A 22 10.22 -6.14 -16.58
C GLY A 22 11.28 -5.59 -17.54
N PHE A 23 12.46 -5.23 -17.04
CA PHE A 23 13.58 -4.70 -17.82
C PHE A 23 13.93 -5.61 -19.00
N ARG A 24 14.04 -6.93 -18.77
CA ARG A 24 14.45 -7.88 -19.82
C ARG A 24 13.34 -8.12 -20.83
N LEU A 25 12.08 -8.10 -20.39
CA LEU A 25 10.91 -8.29 -21.25
C LEU A 25 10.70 -7.12 -22.20
N HIS A 26 11.05 -5.91 -21.78
CA HIS A 26 10.89 -4.69 -22.56
C HIS A 26 12.12 -4.32 -23.38
N ARG A 27 13.26 -5.00 -23.19
CA ARG A 27 14.49 -4.69 -23.91
C ARG A 27 14.47 -5.33 -25.30
N VAL A 28 14.75 -4.56 -26.34
CA VAL A 28 14.81 -5.09 -27.71
C VAL A 28 15.92 -6.14 -27.80
N ASN A 29 15.62 -7.28 -28.42
CA ASN A 29 16.65 -8.19 -28.88
C ASN A 29 17.11 -7.69 -30.27
N TYR A 30 18.41 -7.60 -30.51
CA TYR A 30 19.04 -6.94 -31.68
C TYR A 30 18.68 -7.56 -33.06
N SER A 31 17.64 -8.39 -33.15
CA SER A 31 17.20 -9.11 -34.36
C SER A 31 15.96 -8.53 -35.05
N THR A 32 15.35 -7.45 -34.56
CA THR A 32 14.21 -6.80 -35.23
C THR A 32 14.67 -5.81 -36.29
N SER A 33 14.21 -6.00 -37.53
CA SER A 33 14.48 -5.16 -38.71
C SER A 33 13.78 -3.79 -38.71
N GLU A 34 13.29 -3.34 -37.55
CA GLU A 34 12.63 -2.05 -37.40
C GLU A 34 13.69 -0.94 -37.33
N PRO A 35 13.59 0.12 -38.16
CA PRO A 35 14.55 1.21 -38.11
C PRO A 35 14.32 1.97 -36.80
N SER A 36 15.24 1.80 -35.85
CA SER A 36 15.31 2.70 -34.72
C SER A 36 16.71 3.26 -34.65
N ASP A 37 16.84 4.56 -34.87
CA ASP A 37 18.13 5.22 -34.70
C ASP A 37 18.66 5.06 -33.25
N TYR A 38 17.81 4.72 -32.26
CA TYR A 38 18.17 4.53 -30.84
C TYR A 38 17.16 3.69 -29.98
N ALA A 39 16.51 2.61 -30.46
CA ALA A 39 15.55 1.89 -29.59
C ALA A 39 16.24 0.90 -28.63
N THR A 40 16.27 1.27 -27.35
CA THR A 40 16.58 0.35 -26.23
C THR A 40 15.37 -0.48 -25.82
N TRP A 41 14.14 -0.04 -26.13
CA TRP A 41 12.89 -0.60 -25.62
C TRP A 41 11.91 -1.02 -26.72
N ILE A 42 11.23 -2.15 -26.53
CA ILE A 42 10.16 -2.65 -27.39
C ILE A 42 8.97 -1.67 -27.29
N PRO A 43 8.39 -1.21 -28.42
CA PRO A 43 7.22 -0.34 -28.38
C PRO A 43 6.04 -1.01 -27.65
N VAL A 44 5.42 -0.28 -26.71
CA VAL A 44 4.31 -0.79 -25.88
C VAL A 44 3.13 -1.32 -26.70
N ARG A 45 2.89 -0.76 -27.90
CA ARG A 45 1.86 -1.23 -28.84
C ARG A 45 2.09 -2.65 -29.38
N ASN A 46 3.31 -3.15 -29.33
CA ASN A 46 3.69 -4.47 -29.82
C ASN A 46 3.66 -5.53 -28.70
N MET A 47 3.26 -5.15 -27.48
CA MET A 47 3.17 -6.04 -26.33
C MET A 47 1.72 -6.28 -25.92
N ASP A 48 1.40 -7.51 -25.53
CA ASP A 48 0.08 -7.83 -24.98
C ASP A 48 -0.01 -7.43 -23.51
N ARG A 49 -0.71 -6.31 -23.26
CA ARG A 49 -0.90 -5.75 -21.92
C ARG A 49 -2.09 -6.36 -21.17
N ASN A 50 -2.90 -7.18 -21.86
CA ASN A 50 -4.01 -7.88 -21.24
C ASN A 50 -3.59 -9.26 -20.71
N ASP A 51 -2.37 -9.71 -21.03
CA ASP A 51 -1.80 -10.93 -20.47
C ASP A 51 -1.62 -10.78 -18.96
N VAL A 52 -2.06 -11.80 -18.21
CA VAL A 52 -1.93 -11.87 -16.75
C VAL A 52 -0.48 -11.97 -16.28
N THR A 53 0.42 -12.40 -17.16
CA THR A 53 1.86 -12.51 -16.92
C THR A 53 2.64 -11.29 -17.41
N TYR A 54 1.95 -10.30 -17.99
CA TYR A 54 2.59 -9.08 -18.45
C TYR A 54 3.25 -8.32 -17.30
N ARG A 55 4.53 -8.00 -17.45
CA ARG A 55 5.28 -7.21 -16.48
C ARG A 55 5.58 -5.83 -17.05
N HIS A 56 5.26 -4.79 -16.28
CA HIS A 56 5.53 -3.40 -16.66
C HIS A 56 7.03 -3.11 -16.80
N LEU A 57 7.36 -2.08 -17.58
CA LEU A 57 8.72 -1.61 -17.78
C LEU A 57 9.39 -1.33 -16.43
N SER A 58 10.63 -1.81 -16.30
CA SER A 58 11.51 -1.44 -15.19
C SER A 58 12.85 -0.89 -15.67
N SER A 59 13.41 0.06 -14.93
CA SER A 59 14.65 0.75 -15.30
C SER A 59 15.92 -0.04 -14.98
N PHE A 60 15.87 -0.92 -13.97
CA PHE A 60 17.01 -1.72 -13.54
C PHE A 60 16.68 -3.22 -13.52
N PRO A 61 17.53 -4.08 -14.14
CA PRO A 61 17.28 -5.50 -14.21
C PRO A 61 17.49 -6.18 -12.87
N LEU A 62 16.43 -6.72 -12.30
CA LEU A 62 16.47 -7.68 -11.19
C LEU A 62 15.57 -8.87 -11.53
N GLU A 63 15.74 -10.00 -10.83
CA GLU A 63 14.82 -11.13 -10.97
C GLU A 63 13.47 -10.83 -10.34
N ASP A 64 13.48 -10.11 -9.21
CA ASP A 64 12.32 -9.64 -8.48
C ASP A 64 12.40 -8.15 -8.22
N GLU A 65 11.26 -7.51 -8.04
CA GLU A 65 11.19 -6.10 -7.63
C GLU A 65 11.46 -5.94 -6.13
N THR A 66 12.21 -4.90 -5.77
CA THR A 66 12.51 -4.60 -4.36
C THR A 66 11.45 -3.72 -3.74
N HIS A 67 11.15 -3.90 -2.46
CA HIS A 67 10.18 -3.07 -1.75
C HIS A 67 10.56 -1.58 -1.77
N GLY A 68 9.53 -0.73 -1.90
CA GLY A 68 9.63 0.70 -1.68
C GLY A 68 9.90 1.03 -0.21
N GLY A 69 10.69 2.06 0.03
CA GLY A 69 11.02 2.57 1.36
C GLY A 69 10.24 3.85 1.71
N GLU A 70 9.20 4.18 0.95
CA GLU A 70 8.36 5.35 1.23
C GLU A 70 7.44 5.14 2.43
N ASP A 71 7.04 6.24 3.06
CA ASP A 71 6.06 6.22 4.14
C ASP A 71 4.70 5.69 3.65
N VAL A 72 4.10 4.77 4.42
CA VAL A 72 2.80 4.15 4.10
C VAL A 72 1.65 4.82 4.85
N ALA A 73 0.51 4.95 4.19
CA ALA A 73 -0.69 5.50 4.81
C ALA A 73 -1.33 4.49 5.80
N VAL A 74 -1.74 5.00 6.96
CA VAL A 74 -2.46 4.24 7.98
C VAL A 74 -3.83 4.85 8.19
N PHE A 75 -4.88 4.03 8.12
CA PHE A 75 -6.25 4.45 8.36
C PHE A 75 -6.77 3.79 9.65
N ALA A 76 -7.37 4.58 10.53
CA ALA A 76 -7.92 4.11 11.79
C ALA A 76 -9.36 4.59 11.99
N ALA A 77 -10.20 3.70 12.52
CA ALA A 77 -11.58 3.99 12.91
C ALA A 77 -11.90 3.38 14.29
N GLY A 78 -12.77 4.05 15.04
CA GLY A 78 -13.19 3.63 16.38
C GLY A 78 -12.44 4.33 17.52
N PRO A 79 -12.56 3.83 18.77
CA PRO A 79 -11.92 4.42 19.95
C PRO A 79 -10.40 4.50 19.79
N GLY A 80 -9.82 5.67 20.05
CA GLY A 80 -8.38 5.91 19.87
C GLY A 80 -7.93 6.23 18.44
N SER A 81 -8.83 6.19 17.44
CA SER A 81 -8.50 6.58 16.04
C SER A 81 -7.97 8.00 15.91
N GLY A 82 -8.41 8.93 16.77
CA GLY A 82 -7.91 10.30 16.78
C GLY A 82 -6.43 10.46 17.13
N LEU A 83 -5.78 9.40 17.64
CA LEU A 83 -4.34 9.36 17.92
C LEU A 83 -3.51 9.07 16.67
N VAL A 84 -4.12 8.52 15.61
CA VAL A 84 -3.46 8.19 14.35
C VAL A 84 -3.55 9.42 13.44
N ARG A 85 -2.61 10.36 13.62
CA ARG A 85 -2.51 11.60 12.84
C ARG A 85 -1.05 12.01 12.65
N GLY A 86 -0.78 12.69 11.54
CA GLY A 86 0.57 13.16 11.20
C GLY A 86 1.49 12.02 10.74
N THR A 87 2.79 12.28 10.81
CA THR A 87 3.86 11.31 10.51
C THR A 87 4.37 10.70 11.80
N PHE A 88 4.41 9.37 11.88
CA PHE A 88 4.88 8.64 13.05
C PHE A 88 5.62 7.38 12.63
N GLU A 89 6.47 6.90 13.53
CA GLU A 89 7.22 5.65 13.35
C GLU A 89 6.30 4.42 13.30
N GLN A 90 6.63 3.40 12.50
CA GLN A 90 5.79 2.20 12.35
C GLN A 90 5.48 1.50 13.70
N ASN A 91 6.40 1.58 14.67
CA ASN A 91 6.21 1.02 16.01
C ASN A 91 5.11 1.73 16.83
N PHE A 92 4.75 2.96 16.48
CA PHE A 92 3.72 3.76 17.15
C PHE A 92 2.34 3.12 17.05
N ILE A 93 2.07 2.40 15.96
CA ILE A 93 0.78 1.71 15.74
C ILE A 93 0.50 0.73 16.89
N ALA A 94 1.51 -0.04 17.31
CA ALA A 94 1.38 -0.99 18.41
C ALA A 94 1.07 -0.28 19.75
N TYR A 95 1.67 0.88 20.00
CA TYR A 95 1.40 1.68 21.18
C TYR A 95 -0.02 2.24 21.18
N VAL A 96 -0.51 2.75 20.04
CA VAL A 96 -1.89 3.25 19.91
C VAL A 96 -2.90 2.12 20.14
N MET A 97 -2.66 0.93 19.57
CA MET A 97 -3.52 -0.24 19.82
C MET A 97 -3.52 -0.65 21.30
N SER A 98 -2.35 -0.69 21.93
CA SER A 98 -2.19 -1.01 23.35
C SER A 98 -2.91 -0.01 24.26
N TYR A 99 -2.79 1.29 23.95
CA TYR A 99 -3.46 2.37 24.67
C TYR A 99 -4.99 2.33 24.51
N ALA A 100 -5.49 2.18 23.28
CA ALA A 100 -6.92 2.22 22.98
C ALA A 100 -7.65 0.93 23.39
N GLY A 101 -6.99 -0.22 23.28
CA GLY A 101 -7.54 -1.54 23.59
C GLY A 101 -7.44 -1.97 25.05
N CYS A 102 -6.92 -1.10 25.94
CA CYS A 102 -6.62 -1.46 27.34
C CYS A 102 -5.86 -2.79 27.46
N MET A 103 -4.81 -2.96 26.65
CA MET A 103 -4.01 -4.19 26.59
C MET A 103 -2.53 -3.85 26.57
N GLY A 104 -1.68 -4.72 27.11
CA GLY A 104 -0.22 -4.53 27.06
C GLY A 104 0.29 -3.35 27.90
N PRO A 105 1.57 -2.96 27.77
CA PRO A 105 2.21 -1.98 28.66
C PRO A 105 1.60 -0.57 28.60
N ALA A 106 1.14 -0.12 27.42
CA ALA A 106 0.64 1.24 27.23
C ALA A 106 -0.77 1.45 27.81
N GLN A 107 -1.48 0.39 28.21
CA GLN A 107 -2.77 0.51 28.91
C GLN A 107 -2.66 1.36 30.18
N LYS A 108 -1.49 1.33 30.85
CA LYS A 108 -1.26 2.07 32.11
C LYS A 108 -1.25 3.58 31.92
N LEU A 109 -1.05 4.05 30.68
CA LEU A 109 -1.07 5.45 30.30
C LEU A 109 -2.50 5.94 29.99
N ASN A 110 -3.44 5.02 29.75
CA ASN A 110 -4.84 5.35 29.55
C ASN A 110 -5.56 5.31 30.90
N GLU A 111 -5.94 6.49 31.39
CA GLU A 111 -6.68 6.62 32.65
C GLU A 111 -8.04 5.90 32.60
N GLY A 112 -8.65 5.80 31.41
CA GLY A 112 -9.87 5.02 31.18
C GLY A 112 -9.70 3.52 31.39
N CYS A 113 -8.46 3.01 31.40
CA CYS A 113 -8.14 1.60 31.65
C CYS A 113 -7.69 1.33 33.10
N ARG A 114 -7.43 2.35 33.93
CA ARG A 114 -6.86 2.21 35.29
C ARG A 114 -7.87 1.75 36.35
N GLY A 115 -9.16 1.86 36.09
CA GLY A 115 -10.21 1.29 36.94
C GLY A 115 -10.47 -0.16 36.56
N GLY A 116 -9.84 -1.12 37.25
CA GLY A 116 -9.88 -2.54 36.93
C GLY A 116 -11.29 -3.13 36.82
N ARG A 117 -11.86 -3.09 35.61
CA ARG A 117 -12.79 -4.03 34.99
C ARG A 117 -12.61 -3.81 33.50
N GLY A 118 -12.28 -4.87 32.76
CA GLY A 118 -12.16 -4.79 31.30
C GLY A 118 -13.37 -4.08 30.68
N ALA A 119 -13.09 -3.16 29.76
CA ALA A 119 -14.01 -2.65 28.76
C ALA A 119 -15.47 -2.39 29.21
N VAL A 120 -15.72 -1.40 30.07
CA VAL A 120 -17.02 -0.72 30.09
C VAL A 120 -16.83 0.73 30.54
N GLY A 121 -16.93 1.67 29.59
CA GLY A 121 -16.73 3.09 29.89
C GLY A 121 -17.02 4.03 28.72
N GLY A 122 -17.95 3.64 27.84
CA GLY A 122 -18.74 4.63 27.10
C GLY A 122 -19.85 5.13 28.02
N VAL A 123 -20.13 6.43 27.91
CA VAL A 123 -21.27 7.16 28.47
C VAL A 123 -22.44 6.27 28.90
N MET A 124 -22.86 6.44 30.16
CA MET A 124 -24.08 5.88 30.72
C MET A 124 -25.29 6.32 29.89
N ALA A 125 -25.74 5.47 28.96
CA ALA A 125 -27.04 5.54 28.33
C ALA A 125 -27.76 4.23 28.64
N THR A 126 -28.65 4.28 29.63
CA THR A 126 -29.58 3.23 29.99
C THR A 126 -30.55 2.97 28.84
N VAL A 127 -30.31 1.93 28.05
CA VAL A 127 -31.39 1.18 27.38
C VAL A 127 -31.05 -0.30 27.47
N ALA A 128 -31.95 -1.04 28.11
CA ALA A 128 -31.91 -2.49 28.23
C ALA A 128 -31.91 -3.14 26.84
N GLY A 129 -30.90 -3.96 26.58
CA GLY A 129 -30.78 -4.75 25.37
C GLY A 129 -29.33 -5.19 25.16
N SER A 130 -29.06 -6.47 25.37
CA SER A 130 -27.75 -7.08 25.13
C SER A 130 -27.32 -6.92 23.67
N ILE A 131 -26.57 -5.86 23.40
CA ILE A 131 -25.73 -5.73 22.22
C ILE A 131 -24.36 -5.40 22.77
N VAL A 132 -23.51 -6.41 22.93
CA VAL A 132 -22.08 -6.18 23.17
C VAL A 132 -21.59 -5.44 21.92
N PRO A 133 -21.23 -4.14 21.99
CA PRO A 133 -20.62 -3.52 20.83
C PRO A 133 -19.26 -4.19 20.74
N LYS A 134 -19.09 -5.06 19.74
CA LYS A 134 -17.79 -5.64 19.43
C LYS A 134 -16.83 -4.46 19.25
N LEU A 135 -15.89 -4.31 20.17
CA LEU A 135 -14.85 -3.28 20.16
C LEU A 135 -13.91 -3.57 18.99
N PHE A 136 -14.35 -3.26 17.78
CA PHE A 136 -13.54 -3.39 16.57
C PHE A 136 -12.75 -2.10 16.42
N ILE A 137 -11.53 -2.10 16.92
CA ILE A 137 -10.51 -1.15 16.47
C ILE A 137 -10.01 -1.70 15.14
N SER A 138 -10.47 -1.12 14.02
CA SER A 138 -9.94 -1.47 12.70
C SER A 138 -8.82 -0.49 12.36
N ILE A 139 -7.59 -0.96 12.46
CA ILE A 139 -6.44 -0.27 11.87
C ILE A 139 -6.15 -0.99 10.56
N GLY A 140 -6.51 -0.34 9.46
CA GLY A 140 -6.14 -0.76 8.13
C GLY A 140 -4.80 -0.14 7.80
N ILE A 141 -3.73 -0.94 7.83
CA ILE A 141 -2.50 -0.57 7.14
C ILE A 141 -2.74 -0.97 5.69
N VAL A 142 -2.87 0.02 4.80
CA VAL A 142 -2.82 -0.26 3.36
C VAL A 142 -1.34 -0.43 3.04
N VAL A 143 -0.82 -1.61 3.37
CA VAL A 143 0.38 -2.09 2.68
C VAL A 143 -0.13 -2.40 1.29
N LEU A 144 0.30 -1.63 0.30
CA LEU A 144 0.17 -2.04 -1.09
C LEU A 144 1.12 -3.23 -1.28
N SER A 145 0.76 -4.37 -0.70
CA SER A 145 1.47 -5.62 -0.89
C SER A 145 1.33 -5.93 -2.36
N LYS A 146 2.43 -5.83 -3.10
CA LYS A 146 2.58 -6.51 -4.37
C LYS A 146 2.54 -8.01 -4.11
N VAL A 147 1.33 -8.53 -3.87
CA VAL A 147 1.06 -9.96 -3.95
C VAL A 147 0.82 -10.27 -5.43
N LEU A 148 1.89 -10.22 -6.19
CA LEU A 148 2.04 -10.90 -7.48
C LEU A 148 3.49 -11.36 -7.52
N ARG A 149 3.80 -12.40 -6.73
CA ARG A 149 4.81 -13.36 -7.17
C ARG A 149 4.23 -13.97 -8.44
N PHE A 150 4.80 -13.69 -9.62
CA PHE A 150 5.06 -14.64 -10.70
C PHE A 150 5.87 -14.01 -11.84
#